data_AF-A0A8J7EGI7-F1
#
_entry.id   AF-A0A8J7EGI7-F1
#
_cell.length_a   1.000
_cell.length_b   1.000
_cell.length_c   1.000
_cell.angle_alpha   90.00
_cell.angle_beta   90.00
_cell.angle_gamma   90.00
#
_symmetry.space_group_name_H-M   'P 1'
#
loop_
_entity.id
_entity.type
_entity.pdbx_description
1 polymer ?
#
loop_
_entity_poly.entity_id
_entity_poly.type
_entity_poly.pdbx_seq_one_letter_code
_entity_poly.pdbx_strand_id
1 'polypeptide(L)'
;MPQRDSIHYAVRQALVNDGWSITADPYVISYGERFLFIDLGAAETSGDNRIESRFIGAQRGANQIAVEVKEFRRASAIADLEQAIGQYVLYRLLLNQVDPERDLSC
;
A
#
# COMPACT_ATOMS: atom_id res chain seq x y z
N MET A 1 -6.56 -16.04 0.84
CA MET A 1 -6.24 -14.71 0.28
C MET A 1 -7.42 -14.25 -0.55
N PRO A 2 -7.78 -12.97 -0.50
CA PRO A 2 -8.86 -12.41 -1.32
C PRO A 2 -8.55 -12.57 -2.82
N GLN A 3 -9.59 -12.53 -3.65
CA GLN A 3 -9.43 -12.54 -5.09
C GLN A 3 -8.79 -11.22 -5.53
N ARG A 4 -7.67 -11.31 -6.27
CA ARG A 4 -6.99 -10.13 -6.82
C ARG A 4 -7.81 -9.49 -7.93
N ASP A 5 -7.83 -8.17 -7.96
CA ASP A 5 -8.20 -7.40 -9.15
C ASP A 5 -7.29 -7.77 -10.32
N SER A 6 -7.83 -7.80 -11.54
CA SER A 6 -7.06 -8.21 -12.72
C SER A 6 -5.92 -7.25 -13.08
N ILE A 7 -5.98 -6.00 -12.61
CA ILE A 7 -4.94 -4.99 -12.80
C ILE A 7 -3.80 -5.11 -11.78
N HIS A 8 -3.87 -6.05 -10.82
CA HIS A 8 -2.86 -6.26 -9.77
C HIS A 8 -1.44 -6.32 -10.32
N TYR A 9 -1.20 -7.16 -11.33
CA TYR A 9 0.13 -7.30 -11.92
C TYR A 9 0.59 -6.05 -12.67
N ALA A 10 -0.34 -5.30 -13.28
CA ALA A 10 -0.02 -4.05 -13.94
C ALA A 10 0.42 -2.99 -12.91
N VAL A 11 -0.29 -2.87 -11.79
CA VAL A 11 0.07 -1.98 -10.68
C VAL A 11 1.41 -2.38 -10.07
N ARG A 12 1.60 -3.67 -9.78
CA ARG A 12 2.88 -4.20 -9.28
C ARG A 12 4.04 -3.85 -10.21
N GLN A 13 3.87 -4.03 -11.51
CA GLN A 13 4.92 -3.72 -12.48
C GLN A 13 5.18 -2.21 -12.59
N ALA A 14 4.12 -1.39 -12.50
CA ALA A 14 4.26 0.06 -12.48
C ALA A 14 5.09 0.54 -11.28
N LEU A 15 4.84 0.00 -10.07
CA LEU A 15 5.64 0.28 -8.87
C LEU A 15 7.11 -0.09 -9.07
N VAL A 16 7.38 -1.28 -9.60
CA VAL A 16 8.77 -1.72 -9.89
C VAL A 16 9.46 -0.79 -10.90
N ASN A 17 8.75 -0.39 -11.95
CA ASN A 17 9.29 0.52 -12.96
C ASN A 17 9.54 1.93 -12.41
N ASP A 18 8.80 2.33 -11.38
CA ASP A 18 8.94 3.62 -10.68
C ASP A 18 9.97 3.57 -9.53
N GLY A 19 10.75 2.49 -9.43
CA GLY A 19 11.85 2.36 -8.46
C GLY A 19 11.46 1.79 -7.09
N TRP A 20 10.24 1.30 -6.93
CA TRP A 20 9.82 0.61 -5.71
C TRP A 20 10.23 -0.86 -5.70
N SER A 21 10.73 -1.32 -4.56
CA SER A 21 10.94 -2.75 -4.31
C SER A 21 9.69 -3.34 -3.66
N ILE A 22 9.11 -4.38 -4.26
CA ILE A 22 7.98 -5.10 -3.68
C ILE A 22 8.49 -5.94 -2.49
N THR A 23 7.98 -5.63 -1.31
CA THR A 23 8.36 -6.26 -0.03
C THR A 23 7.37 -7.35 0.40
N ALA A 24 6.11 -7.27 -0.06
CA ALA A 24 5.09 -8.28 0.20
C ALA A 24 4.01 -8.27 -0.91
N ASP A 25 3.44 -9.43 -1.22
CA ASP A 25 2.33 -9.61 -2.17
C ASP A 25 1.59 -10.92 -1.81
N PRO A 26 0.59 -10.89 -0.90
CA PRO A 26 0.02 -9.72 -0.23
C PRO A 26 0.82 -9.26 1.00
N TYR A 27 0.63 -8.00 1.39
CA TYR A 27 1.05 -7.48 2.69
C TYR A 27 0.02 -7.85 3.77
N VAL A 28 0.47 -8.54 4.82
CA VAL A 28 -0.42 -9.10 5.85
C VAL A 28 -0.36 -8.25 7.11
N ILE A 29 -1.51 -7.71 7.52
CA ILE A 29 -1.70 -7.08 8.82
C ILE A 29 -2.24 -8.12 9.79
N SER A 30 -1.52 -8.37 10.88
CA SER A 30 -1.97 -9.21 11.99
C SER A 30 -2.45 -8.33 13.14
N TYR A 31 -3.71 -8.46 13.53
CA TYR A 31 -4.29 -7.73 14.66
C TYR A 31 -5.12 -8.66 15.55
N GLY A 32 -4.65 -8.91 16.77
CA GLY A 32 -5.19 -9.96 17.64
C GLY A 32 -5.11 -11.33 16.94
N GLU A 33 -6.24 -12.03 16.86
CA GLU A 33 -6.36 -13.33 16.16
C GLU A 33 -6.83 -13.20 14.70
N ARG A 34 -6.86 -11.98 14.15
CA ARG A 34 -7.36 -11.71 12.80
C ARG A 34 -6.22 -11.29 11.86
N PHE A 35 -6.33 -11.72 10.61
CA PHE A 35 -5.43 -11.35 9.53
C PHE A 35 -6.18 -10.57 8.46
N LEU A 36 -5.64 -9.42 8.06
CA LEU A 36 -6.09 -8.67 6.90
C LEU A 36 -4.99 -8.69 5.84
N PHE A 37 -5.40 -8.62 4.58
CA PHE A 37 -4.51 -8.76 3.43
C PHE A 37 -4.68 -7.51 2.58
N ILE A 38 -3.62 -6.73 2.47
CA ILE A 38 -3.49 -5.63 1.51
C ILE A 38 -2.76 -6.19 0.29
N ASP A 39 -3.16 -5.79 -0.91
CA ASP A 39 -2.65 -6.40 -2.14
C ASP A 39 -1.12 -6.36 -2.27
N LEU A 40 -0.47 -5.25 -1.91
CA LEU A 40 0.98 -5.11 -2.02
C LEU A 40 1.58 -4.36 -0.84
N GLY A 41 2.81 -4.72 -0.48
CA GLY A 41 3.71 -3.89 0.31
C GLY A 41 4.92 -3.53 -0.54
N ALA A 42 5.34 -2.28 -0.54
CA ALA A 42 6.51 -1.81 -1.26
C ALA A 42 7.37 -0.89 -0.40
N ALA A 43 8.65 -0.78 -0.73
CA ALA A 43 9.58 0.16 -0.12
C ALA A 43 10.39 0.84 -1.22
N GLU A 44 10.63 2.13 -1.06
CA GLU A 44 11.44 2.90 -1.99
C GLU A 44 12.85 2.30 -2.04
N THR A 45 13.34 1.97 -3.24
CA THR A 45 14.71 1.51 -3.42
C THR A 45 15.58 2.75 -3.38
N SER A 46 16.00 3.19 -2.20
CA SER A 46 16.82 4.40 -2.04
C SER A 46 18.03 4.35 -2.99
N GLY A 47 18.00 5.20 -4.01
CA GLY A 47 18.94 5.12 -5.13
C GLY A 47 18.72 6.23 -6.16
N ASP A 48 18.89 7.47 -5.69
CA ASP A 48 19.24 8.68 -6.45
C ASP A 48 18.18 9.82 -6.49
N ASN A 49 18.56 10.93 -5.85
CA ASN A 49 18.22 12.31 -6.21
C ASN A 49 16.78 12.85 -6.16
N ARG A 50 16.05 12.68 -5.05
CA ARG A 50 15.08 13.71 -4.62
C ARG A 50 15.70 14.61 -3.57
N ILE A 51 16.31 15.71 -4.03
CA ILE A 51 16.67 16.85 -3.19
C ILE A 51 15.38 17.48 -2.68
N GLU A 52 14.88 17.04 -1.52
CA GLU A 52 14.02 17.90 -0.70
C GLU A 52 14.44 17.81 0.77
N SER A 53 14.93 18.95 1.28
CA SER A 53 15.22 19.30 2.68
C SER A 53 16.38 18.60 3.39
N ARG A 54 17.58 19.14 3.13
CA ARG A 54 18.70 19.19 4.09
C ARG A 54 18.26 19.92 5.37
N PHE A 55 17.86 19.18 6.39
CA PHE A 55 18.00 19.62 7.78
C PHE A 55 18.48 18.43 8.62
N ILE A 56 19.80 18.46 8.90
CA ILE A 56 20.50 17.91 10.07
C ILE A 56 19.90 16.63 10.68
N GLY A 57 20.54 15.49 10.39
CA GLY A 57 20.69 14.41 11.37
C GLY A 57 19.62 13.32 11.47
N ALA A 58 18.61 13.27 10.60
CA ALA A 58 17.66 12.16 10.56
C ALA A 58 17.85 11.33 9.28
N GLN A 59 18.32 10.08 9.41
CA GLN A 59 18.11 9.09 8.36
C GLN A 59 16.60 8.81 8.32
N ARG A 60 15.89 9.44 7.38
CA ARG A 60 14.52 9.03 7.05
C ARG A 60 14.67 7.62 6.47
N GLY A 61 14.14 6.62 7.17
CA GLY A 61 14.12 5.24 6.67
C GLY A 61 13.49 5.18 5.28
N ALA A 62 13.79 4.13 4.51
CA ALA A 62 13.18 3.93 3.19
C ALA A 62 11.66 4.11 3.30
N ASN A 63 11.07 5.00 2.49
CA ASN A 63 9.62 5.22 2.51
C ASN A 63 8.93 3.88 2.19
N GLN A 64 8.05 3.43 3.07
CA GLN A 64 7.29 2.19 2.90
C GLN A 64 5.84 2.50 2.60
N ILE A 65 5.25 1.77 1.66
CA ILE A 65 3.84 1.89 1.32
C ILE A 65 3.15 0.52 1.36
N ALA A 66 1.88 0.51 1.74
CA ALA A 66 0.94 -0.56 1.48
C ALA A 66 -0.01 -0.09 0.37
N VAL A 67 -0.30 -0.94 -0.62
CA VAL A 67 -1.11 -0.57 -1.78
C VAL A 67 -2.27 -1.55 -1.92
N GLU A 68 -3.49 -1.04 -1.82
CA GLU A 68 -4.71 -1.78 -2.14
C GLU A 68 -5.11 -1.48 -3.59
N VAL A 69 -5.38 -2.51 -4.39
CA VAL A 69 -5.73 -2.37 -5.81
C VAL A 69 -7.26 -2.42 -5.96
N LYS A 70 -7.82 -1.58 -6.83
CA LYS A 70 -9.26 -1.54 -7.12
C LYS A 70 -9.54 -1.27 -8.60
N GLU A 71 -10.37 -2.11 -9.23
CA GLU A 71 -10.69 -1.97 -10.66
C GLU A 71 -12.07 -1.36 -10.99
N PHE A 72 -12.89 -1.00 -10.00
CA PHE A 72 -14.19 -0.29 -10.17
C PHE A 72 -15.07 -0.82 -11.33
N ARG A 73 -15.18 -2.15 -11.45
CA ARG A 73 -15.85 -2.80 -12.60
C ARG A 73 -17.32 -3.14 -12.39
N ARG A 74 -17.87 -2.94 -11.19
CA ARG A 74 -19.27 -3.30 -10.94
C ARG A 74 -20.18 -2.32 -11.66
N ALA A 75 -21.45 -2.72 -11.82
CA ALA A 75 -22.47 -1.89 -12.47
C ALA A 75 -22.67 -0.53 -11.78
N SER A 76 -22.31 -0.41 -10.49
CA SER A 76 -22.35 0.84 -9.73
C SER A 76 -20.97 1.18 -9.21
N ALA A 77 -20.34 2.19 -9.83
CA ALA A 77 -19.08 2.76 -9.35
C ALA A 77 -19.21 3.38 -7.95
N ILE A 78 -20.42 3.83 -7.55
CA ILE A 78 -20.68 4.37 -6.22
C ILE A 78 -20.59 3.26 -5.17
N ALA A 79 -21.18 2.09 -5.43
CA ALA A 79 -21.06 0.96 -4.51
C ALA A 79 -19.61 0.45 -4.40
N ASP A 80 -18.86 0.44 -5.51
CA ASP A 80 -17.42 0.13 -5.48
C ASP A 80 -16.65 1.14 -4.64
N LEU A 81 -16.97 2.43 -4.75
CA LEU A 81 -16.35 3.50 -3.96
C LEU A 81 -16.68 3.39 -2.47
N GLU A 82 -17.93 3.15 -2.11
CA GLU A 82 -18.34 2.93 -0.72
C GLU A 82 -17.56 1.77 -0.09
N GLN A 83 -17.40 0.67 -0.83
CA GLN A 83 -16.62 -0.48 -0.38
C GLN A 83 -15.12 -0.15 -0.24
N ALA A 84 -14.54 0.53 -1.24
CA ALA A 84 -13.13 0.92 -1.23
C ALA A 84 -12.82 1.88 -0.06
N ILE A 85 -13.68 2.86 0.22
CA ILE A 85 -13.54 3.77 1.36
C ILE A 85 -13.57 2.98 2.67
N GLY A 86 -14.52 2.04 2.84
CA GLY A 86 -14.62 1.22 4.03
C GLY A 86 -13.34 0.39 4.29
N GLN A 87 -12.81 -0.22 3.22
CA GLN A 87 -11.55 -0.98 3.29
C GLN A 87 -10.36 -0.08 3.59
N TYR A 88 -10.22 1.06 2.89
CA TYR A 88 -9.15 2.01 3.12
C TYR A 88 -9.13 2.53 4.56
N VAL A 89 -10.28 2.93 5.10
CA VAL A 89 -10.38 3.40 6.49
C VAL A 89 -10.00 2.29 7.47
N LEU A 90 -10.50 1.06 7.29
CA LEU A 90 -10.17 -0.07 8.15
C LEU A 90 -8.67 -0.38 8.13
N TYR A 91 -8.08 -0.47 6.94
CA TYR A 91 -6.66 -0.76 6.78
C TYR A 91 -5.80 0.34 7.37
N ARG A 92 -6.15 1.61 7.15
CA ARG A 92 -5.41 2.74 7.72
C ARG A 92 -5.45 2.74 9.25
N LEU A 93 -6.61 2.43 9.84
CA LEU A 93 -6.74 2.32 11.29
C LEU A 93 -5.83 1.25 11.88
N LEU A 94 -5.77 0.07 11.24
CA LEU A 94 -4.95 -1.03 11.74
C LEU A 94 -3.46 -0.83 11.43
N LEU A 95 -3.12 -0.29 10.26
CA LEU A 95 -1.74 0.01 9.87
C LEU A 95 -1.12 1.01 10.85
N ASN A 96 -1.86 2.06 11.24
CA ASN A 96 -1.43 3.00 12.28
C ASN A 96 -1.16 2.36 13.64
N GLN A 97 -1.66 1.15 13.91
CA GLN A 97 -1.39 0.42 15.15
C GLN A 97 -0.23 -0.57 15.02
N VAL A 98 -0.03 -1.18 13.85
CA VAL A 98 0.96 -2.27 13.66
C VAL A 98 2.25 -1.83 12.97
N ASP A 99 2.17 -0.84 12.08
CA ASP A 99 3.27 -0.33 11.26
C ASP A 99 3.01 1.16 10.92
N PRO A 100 3.10 2.06 11.93
CA PRO A 100 2.69 3.46 11.80
C PRO A 100 3.57 4.29 10.87
N GLU A 101 4.73 3.79 10.46
CA GLU A 101 5.64 4.47 9.52
C GLU A 101 5.32 4.15 8.05
N ARG A 102 4.52 3.11 7.79
CA ARG A 102 4.09 2.74 6.45
C ARG A 102 2.84 3.52 6.04
N ASP A 103 2.90 4.16 4.89
CA ASP A 103 1.77 4.89 4.33
C ASP A 103 0.83 3.95 3.55
N LEU A 104 -0.47 4.23 3.56
CA LEU A 104 -1.47 3.44 2.82
C LEU A 104 -1.89 4.20 1.56
N SER A 105 -1.73 3.58 0.40
CA SER A 105 -2.21 4.08 -0.89
C SER A 105 -3.27 3.15 -1.50
N CYS A 106 -4.21 3.73 -2.25
CA CYS A 106 -5.29 3.03 -2.96
C CYS A 106 -5.45 3.62 -4.36
#